data_AF-A0A7W2MRD8-F1
#
_entry.id   AF-A0A7W2MRD8-F1
#
_cell.length_a   1.000
_cell.length_b   1.000
_cell.length_c   1.000
_cell.angle_alpha   90.00
_cell.angle_beta   90.00
_cell.angle_gamma   90.00
#
_symmetry.space_group_name_H-M   'P 1'
#
loop_
_entity.id
_entity.type
_entity.pdbx_description
1 polymer ?
#
loop_
_entity_poly.entity_id
_entity_poly.type
_entity_poly.pdbx_seq_one_letter_code
_entity_poly.pdbx_strand_id
1 'polypeptide(L)'
;MSFFKSLFLAIFATLFLTYVLGVSFIDLFDVDIYMGEQLVEPLKAISISALVVVLLVLVALAIAMSVFGSLIFIVMLLLGGGAMLLVGVFWPILLVAGVIWLITRDKSSVQC
;
A
#
# COMPACT_ATOMS: atom_id res chain seq x y z
N MET A 1 16.74 -24.95 32.50
CA MET A 1 17.48 -23.71 32.23
C MET A 1 16.47 -22.61 31.94
N SER A 2 16.56 -21.46 32.61
CA SER A 2 15.56 -20.39 32.44
C SER A 2 15.71 -19.74 31.07
N PHE A 3 14.62 -19.67 30.30
CA PHE A 3 14.52 -19.02 28.98
C PHE A 3 15.12 -17.61 28.96
N PHE A 4 15.00 -16.86 30.06
CA PHE A 4 15.59 -15.53 30.20
C PHE A 4 17.12 -15.53 30.12
N LYS A 5 17.79 -16.57 30.66
CA LYS A 5 19.26 -16.68 30.61
C LYS A 5 19.74 -16.94 29.19
N SER A 6 19.04 -17.79 28.42
CA SER A 6 19.37 -18.03 27.01
C SER A 6 19.06 -16.82 26.14
N LEU A 7 17.96 -16.10 26.41
CA LEU A 7 17.58 -14.89 25.66
C LEU A 7 18.64 -13.81 25.78
N PHE A 8 19.10 -13.52 27.01
CA PHE A 8 20.11 -12.50 27.23
C PHE A 8 21.44 -12.85 26.57
N LEU A 9 21.86 -14.12 26.66
CA LEU A 9 23.08 -14.60 25.99
C LEU A 9 22.97 -14.50 24.47
N ALA A 10 21.80 -14.82 23.89
CA ALA A 10 21.54 -14.71 22.47
C ALA A 10 21.61 -13.26 21.97
N ILE A 11 20.97 -12.33 22.68
CA ILE A 11 21.03 -10.89 22.35
C ILE A 11 22.48 -10.38 22.41
N PHE A 12 23.24 -10.78 23.43
CA PHE A 12 24.64 -10.37 23.55
C PHE A 12 25.51 -10.94 22.42
N ALA A 13 25.28 -12.21 22.07
CA ALA A 13 25.99 -12.87 20.98
C ALA A 13 25.69 -12.22 19.62
N THR A 14 24.43 -11.85 19.35
CA THR A 14 24.07 -11.19 18.10
C THR A 14 24.61 -9.76 18.01
N LEU A 15 24.60 -9.00 19.11
CA LEU A 15 25.22 -7.67 19.16
C LEU A 15 26.74 -7.75 18.95
N PHE A 16 27.41 -8.68 19.64
CA PHE A 16 28.83 -8.91 19.48
C PHE A 16 29.18 -9.33 18.05
N LEU A 17 28.44 -10.29 17.47
CA LEU A 17 28.61 -10.71 16.09
C LEU A 17 28.41 -9.54 15.13
N THR A 18 27.35 -8.74 15.29
CA THR A 18 27.09 -7.56 14.44
C THR A 18 28.22 -6.54 14.50
N TYR A 19 28.79 -6.33 15.69
CA TYR A 19 29.93 -5.43 15.87
C TYR A 19 31.19 -5.95 15.19
N VAL A 20 31.61 -7.18 15.51
CA VAL A 20 32.85 -7.77 14.95
C VAL A 20 32.74 -7.88 13.44
N LEU A 21 31.62 -8.39 12.94
CA LEU A 21 31.37 -8.51 11.51
C LEU A 21 31.30 -7.13 10.85
N GLY A 22 30.65 -6.16 11.49
CA GLY A 22 30.57 -4.78 11.00
C GLY A 22 31.94 -4.12 10.82
N VAL A 23 32.83 -4.24 11.82
CA VAL A 23 34.22 -3.74 11.71
C VAL A 23 34.97 -4.47 10.60
N SER A 24 34.88 -5.81 10.54
CA SER A 24 35.57 -6.60 9.51
C SER A 24 35.11 -6.27 8.09
N PHE A 25 33.82 -5.99 7.87
CA PHE A 25 33.32 -5.57 6.56
C PHE A 25 33.78 -4.15 6.20
N ILE A 26 33.80 -3.22 7.15
CA ILE A 26 34.29 -1.85 6.92
C ILE A 26 35.78 -1.87 6.51
N ASP A 27 36.58 -2.67 7.21
CA ASP A 27 38.01 -2.87 6.95
C ASP A 27 38.26 -3.61 5.62
N LEU A 28 37.46 -4.64 5.31
CA LEU A 28 37.58 -5.39 4.04
C LEU A 28 37.20 -4.56 2.81
N PHE A 29 36.20 -3.68 2.95
CA PHE A 29 35.75 -2.81 1.85
C PHE A 29 36.51 -1.49 1.77
N ASP A 30 37.42 -1.19 2.73
CA ASP A 30 38.16 0.06 2.82
C ASP A 30 37.23 1.30 2.82
N VAL A 31 36.03 1.15 3.41
CA VAL A 31 35.00 2.21 3.46
C VAL A 31 34.94 2.78 4.86
N ASP A 32 35.82 3.74 5.15
CA ASP A 32 35.80 4.44 6.42
C ASP A 32 34.64 5.45 6.49
N ILE A 33 33.66 5.17 7.36
CA ILE A 33 32.52 6.06 7.60
C ILE A 33 32.90 7.04 8.71
N TYR A 34 33.39 8.21 8.34
CA TYR A 34 33.69 9.32 9.24
C TYR A 34 32.48 10.26 9.40
N MET A 35 32.11 10.60 10.64
CA MET A 35 31.31 11.78 10.92
C MET A 35 32.22 12.86 11.51
N GLY A 36 32.77 13.71 10.65
CA GLY A 36 33.77 14.71 11.05
C GLY A 36 35.10 14.06 11.42
N GLU A 37 35.61 14.34 12.62
CA GLU A 37 36.94 13.90 13.11
C GLU A 37 36.90 12.55 13.88
N GLN A 38 35.75 11.88 13.98
CA GLN A 38 35.58 10.66 14.79
C GLN A 38 35.09 9.47 13.95
N LEU A 39 35.76 8.33 14.14
CA LEU A 39 35.33 7.02 13.65
C LEU A 39 33.99 6.66 14.29
N VAL A 40 32.95 6.46 13.48
CA VAL A 40 31.62 6.10 13.98
C VAL A 40 31.60 4.60 14.24
N GLU A 41 31.27 4.19 15.47
CA GLU A 41 31.11 2.77 15.79
C GLU A 41 30.08 2.12 14.84
N PRO A 42 30.36 0.91 14.30
CA PRO A 42 29.51 0.24 13.31
C PRO A 42 28.06 0.12 13.77
N LEU A 43 27.84 -0.12 15.07
CA LEU A 43 26.51 -0.23 15.66
C LEU A 43 25.70 1.08 15.55
N LYS A 44 26.35 2.22 15.75
CA LYS A 44 25.73 3.55 15.67
C LYS A 44 25.44 3.94 14.22
N ALA A 45 26.34 3.59 13.29
CA ALA A 45 26.11 3.80 11.86
C ALA A 45 24.93 2.94 11.33
N ILE A 46 24.90 1.66 11.68
CA ILE A 46 23.84 0.73 11.25
C ILE A 46 22.47 1.16 11.81
N SER A 47 22.40 1.59 13.06
CA SER A 47 21.12 2.03 13.68
C SER A 47 20.52 3.26 13.02
N ILE A 48 21.33 4.28 12.69
CA ILE A 48 20.87 5.48 11.99
C ILE A 48 20.46 5.14 10.56
N SER A 49 21.26 4.34 9.85
CA SER A 49 20.95 3.88 8.49
C SER A 49 19.64 3.07 8.45
N ALA A 50 19.44 2.16 9.40
CA ALA A 50 18.21 1.38 9.50
C ALA A 50 16.97 2.27 9.68
N LEU A 51 17.05 3.31 10.52
CA LEU A 51 15.94 4.24 10.72
C LEU A 51 15.61 5.02 9.43
N VAL A 52 16.63 5.49 8.72
CA VAL A 52 16.46 6.18 7.43
C VAL A 52 15.82 5.24 6.40
N VAL A 53 16.28 3.99 6.30
CA VAL A 53 15.72 2.99 5.37
C VAL A 53 14.26 2.71 5.70
N VAL A 54 13.89 2.53 6.97
CA VAL A 54 12.49 2.32 7.38
C VAL A 54 11.62 3.50 6.94
N LEU A 55 12.10 4.73 7.13
CA LEU A 55 11.36 5.92 6.73
C LEU A 55 11.18 5.99 5.21
N LEU A 56 12.23 5.68 4.44
CA LEU A 56 12.15 5.59 2.97
C LEU A 56 11.16 4.51 2.51
N VAL A 57 11.13 3.35 3.17
CA VAL A 57 10.18 2.28 2.88
C VAL A 57 8.74 2.72 3.14
N LEU A 58 8.47 3.43 4.24
CA LEU A 58 7.14 3.96 4.53
C LEU A 58 6.69 4.98 3.48
N VAL A 59 7.58 5.87 3.05
CA VAL A 59 7.30 6.83 1.96
C VAL A 59 7.01 6.10 0.65
N ALA A 60 7.83 5.11 0.29
CA ALA A 60 7.61 4.31 -0.91
C ALA A 60 6.27 3.56 -0.88
N LEU A 61 5.91 2.98 0.27
CA LEU A 61 4.62 2.31 0.48
C LEU A 61 3.45 3.29 0.32
N ALA A 62 3.56 4.49 0.88
CA ALA A 62 2.53 5.52 0.76
C ALA A 62 2.33 5.94 -0.70
N ILE A 63 3.42 6.13 -1.45
CA ILE A 63 3.39 6.45 -2.88
C ILE A 63 2.75 5.29 -3.66
N ALA A 64 3.17 4.04 -3.41
CA ALA A 64 2.62 2.87 -4.08
C ALA A 64 1.11 2.76 -3.83
N MET A 65 0.66 2.83 -2.58
CA MET A 65 -0.76 2.81 -2.24
C MET A 65 -1.53 3.98 -2.87
N SER A 66 -0.93 5.17 -2.96
CA SER A 66 -1.56 6.33 -3.61
C SER A 66 -1.79 6.07 -5.10
N VAL A 67 -0.79 5.55 -5.82
CA VAL A 67 -0.90 5.24 -7.25
C VAL A 67 -1.96 4.16 -7.49
N PHE A 68 -1.91 3.04 -6.75
CA PHE A 68 -2.90 1.98 -6.88
C PHE A 68 -4.32 2.45 -6.52
N GLY A 69 -4.46 3.24 -5.46
CA GLY A 69 -5.74 3.81 -5.06
C GLY A 69 -6.33 4.72 -6.14
N SER A 70 -5.52 5.57 -6.76
CA SER A 70 -5.95 6.45 -7.85
C SER A 70 -6.43 5.65 -9.07
N LEU A 71 -5.76 4.55 -9.40
CA LEU A 71 -6.11 3.72 -10.56
C LEU A 71 -7.47 3.03 -10.35
N ILE A 72 -7.68 2.45 -9.18
CA ILE A 72 -8.98 1.84 -8.80
C ILE A 72 -10.08 2.91 -8.79
N PHE A 73 -9.78 4.09 -8.25
CA PHE A 73 -10.73 5.19 -8.18
C PHE A 73 -11.20 5.63 -9.59
N ILE A 74 -10.27 5.78 -10.55
CA ILE A 74 -10.61 6.12 -11.94
C ILE A 74 -11.50 5.06 -12.56
N VAL A 75 -11.17 3.78 -12.41
CA VAL A 75 -11.97 2.67 -12.97
C VAL A 75 -13.38 2.67 -12.38
N MET A 76 -13.50 2.82 -11.07
CA MET A 76 -14.79 2.87 -10.39
C MET A 76 -15.60 4.10 -10.78
N LEU A 77 -14.96 5.24 -11.01
CA LEU A 77 -15.61 6.47 -11.44
C LEU A 77 -16.12 6.37 -12.88
N LEU A 78 -15.37 5.73 -13.78
CA LEU A 78 -15.81 5.45 -15.15
C LEU A 78 -16.98 4.46 -15.17
N LEU A 79 -16.90 3.37 -14.43
CA LEU A 79 -17.97 2.37 -14.36
C LEU A 79 -19.23 2.93 -13.68
N GLY A 80 -19.08 3.57 -12.53
CA GLY A 80 -20.17 4.17 -11.79
C GLY A 80 -20.82 5.34 -12.53
N GLY A 81 -20.01 6.23 -13.12
CA GLY A 81 -20.49 7.32 -13.95
C GLY A 81 -21.20 6.82 -15.21
N GLY A 82 -20.63 5.82 -15.89
CA GLY A 82 -21.26 5.17 -17.03
C GLY A 82 -22.61 4.54 -16.69
N ALA A 83 -22.70 3.84 -15.55
CA ALA A 83 -23.95 3.26 -15.08
C ALA A 83 -25.01 4.34 -14.79
N MET A 84 -24.64 5.45 -14.13
CA MET A 84 -25.56 6.56 -13.87
C MET A 84 -26.07 7.22 -15.16
N LEU A 85 -25.21 7.36 -16.18
CA LEU A 85 -25.60 7.87 -17.49
C LEU A 85 -26.59 6.93 -18.18
N LEU A 86 -26.31 5.62 -18.18
CA LEU A 86 -27.22 4.63 -18.77
C LEU A 86 -28.56 4.63 -18.06
N VAL A 87 -28.60 4.62 -16.72
CA VAL A 87 -29.85 4.73 -15.95
C VAL A 87 -30.59 6.02 -16.30
N GLY A 88 -29.89 7.16 -16.36
CA GLY A 88 -30.49 8.45 -16.69
C GLY A 88 -31.10 8.50 -18.10
N VAL A 89 -30.43 7.93 -19.10
CA VAL A 89 -30.89 7.94 -20.51
C VAL A 89 -31.97 6.88 -20.76
N PHE A 90 -31.92 5.74 -20.07
CA PHE A 90 -32.86 4.64 -20.29
C PHE A 90 -34.18 4.84 -19.54
N TRP A 91 -34.17 5.62 -18.44
CA TRP A 91 -35.37 5.87 -17.63
C TRP A 91 -36.54 6.52 -18.41
N PRO A 92 -36.34 7.55 -19.25
CA PRO A 92 -37.39 8.11 -20.10
C PRO A 92 -38.01 7.08 -21.06
N ILE A 93 -37.18 6.18 -21.61
CA ILE A 93 -37.62 5.17 -22.58
C ILE A 93 -38.50 4.12 -21.89
N LEU A 94 -38.10 3.66 -20.70
CA LEU A 94 -38.91 2.73 -19.90
C LEU A 94 -40.23 3.38 -19.44
N LEU A 95 -40.21 4.65 -19.07
CA LEU A 95 -41.43 5.40 -18.72
C LEU A 95 -42.39 5.49 -19.91
N VAL A 96 -41.90 5.87 -21.09
CA VAL A 96 -42.73 5.97 -22.30
C VAL A 96 -43.30 4.61 -22.69
N ALA A 97 -42.49 3.54 -22.66
CA ALA A 97 -42.96 2.18 -22.94
C ALA A 97 -44.04 1.74 -21.93
N GLY A 98 -43.87 2.06 -20.64
CA GLY A 98 -44.85 1.79 -19.60
C GLY A 98 -46.17 2.55 -19.81
N VAL A 99 -46.10 3.83 -20.20
CA VAL A 99 -47.29 4.64 -20.51
C VAL A 99 -48.04 4.08 -21.72
N ILE A 100 -47.32 3.73 -22.80
CA ILE A 100 -47.92 3.08 -23.97
C ILE A 100 -48.60 1.78 -23.54
N TRP A 101 -47.91 0.90 -22.83
CA TRP A 101 -48.48 -0.37 -22.37
C TRP A 101 -49.72 -0.17 -21.47
N LEU A 102 -49.71 0.81 -20.57
CA LEU A 102 -50.84 1.12 -19.70
C LEU A 102 -52.08 1.57 -20.49
N ILE A 103 -51.88 2.40 -21.52
CA ILE A 103 -52.96 2.88 -22.42
C ILE A 103 -53.47 1.76 -23.33
N THR A 104 -52.59 0.89 -23.84
CA THR A 104 -52.99 -0.21 -24.74
C THR A 104 -53.61 -1.39 -24.00
N ARG A 105 -53.28 -1.60 -22.71
CA ARG A 105 -53.83 -2.68 -21.87
C ARG A 105 -55.36 -2.65 -21.77
N ASP A 106 -55.95 -1.46 -21.77
CA ASP A 106 -57.41 -1.30 -21.70
C ASP A 106 -58.12 -1.61 -23.04
N LYS A 107 -57.39 -1.59 -24.16
CA LYS A 107 -57.93 -1.95 -25.49
C LYS A 107 -57.89 -3.45 -25.77
N SER A 108 -57.01 -4.21 -25.10
CA SER A 108 -56.88 -5.66 -25.29
C SER A 108 -57.91 -6.50 -24.51
N SER A 109 -58.71 -5.89 -23.62
CA SER A 109 -59.81 -6.55 -22.92
C SER A 109 -61.15 -6.50 -23.68
N VAL A 110 -61.20 -5.86 -24.85
CA VAL A 110 -62.41 -5.70 -25.67
C VAL A 110 -62.15 -6.20 -27.10
N GLN A 111 -61.93 -7.50 -27.23
CA GLN A 111 -62.22 -8.22 -28.48
C GLN A 111 -63.01 -9.48 -28.12
N CYS A 112 -64.34 -9.35 -28.20
CA CYS A 112 -65.26 -10.46 -28.43
C CYS A 112 -65.06 -11.02 -29.84
#